data_AF-A0A5N5H5Z0-F1
#
_entry.id   AF-A0A5N5H5Z0-F1
#
_cell.length_a   1.000
_cell.length_b   1.000
_cell.length_c   1.000
_cell.angle_alpha   90.00
_cell.angle_beta   90.00
_cell.angle_gamma   90.00
#
_symmetry.space_group_name_H-M   'P 1'
#
loop_
_entity.id
_entity.type
_entity.pdbx_description
1 polymer ?
#
loop_
_entity_poly.entity_id
_entity_poly.type
_entity_poly.pdbx_seq_one_letter_code
_entity_poly.pdbx_strand_id
1 'polypeptide(L)'
;MAMEIKLHQKEDGPRVLKVLEALKQASHELQTHPSPDSPESNSSSAINALLELETESDNILSRDPQLSALSQHLATLKTLVESLRQSSGHLSIRSFLTRRSSTHCLSKLAGSIESEIQAWIDRESLDSLTRALEEDPIRDEDELIKLLTQFEDRVAQGFSRELQDLILKSKVFTSLESVLCDSTRSSKRVRERSAFAIAALIKFNKDVFVGQVLMGRPTISSLIKMASPDAIRVLCALVRLIKSPLVEEIEFNGEIPKIISFLKSEDLEMRVMAMVCVLEIGYFGRKEAIDAMLEEGLIEKLMELQRSEHGGDLMRESREKGFLESHPFASCVARFAVQLEVGEGLRQRERRAFKQQILVRVREASVSEAEAATLSAEVLWGASP
;
A
#
# COMPACT_ATOMS: atom_id res chain seq x y z
N MET A 1 21.00 35.74 5.66
CA MET A 1 19.60 35.97 6.07
C MET A 1 18.58 34.93 5.58
N ALA A 2 18.20 34.80 4.29
CA ALA A 2 17.27 33.74 3.85
C ALA A 2 17.85 32.31 3.95
N MET A 3 19.17 32.17 3.92
CA MET A 3 19.90 30.91 4.08
C MET A 3 20.09 30.47 5.54
N GLU A 4 20.12 31.42 6.48
CA GLU A 4 20.28 31.13 7.93
C GLU A 4 18.96 30.69 8.58
N ILE A 5 17.83 31.16 8.06
CA ILE A 5 16.49 30.71 8.48
C ILE A 5 16.27 29.23 8.10
N LYS A 6 16.75 28.80 6.92
CA LYS A 6 16.69 27.39 6.50
C LYS A 6 17.66 26.47 7.27
N LEU A 7 18.79 26.98 7.76
CA LEU A 7 19.71 26.18 8.58
C LEU A 7 19.17 25.96 10.00
N HIS A 8 18.57 26.98 10.63
CA HIS A 8 18.00 26.84 11.98
C HIS A 8 16.74 25.95 12.03
N GLN A 9 15.95 25.90 10.96
CA GLN A 9 14.83 24.95 10.85
C GLN A 9 15.28 23.48 10.87
N LYS A 10 16.53 23.19 10.45
CA LYS A 10 17.04 21.82 10.32
C LYS A 10 17.48 21.20 11.66
N GLU A 11 17.85 22.01 12.65
CA GLU A 11 18.25 21.52 13.99
C GLU A 11 17.08 21.41 14.98
N ASP A 12 16.03 22.21 14.83
CA ASP A 12 14.84 22.16 15.71
C ASP A 12 13.84 21.07 15.28
N GLY A 13 13.81 20.66 14.01
CA GLY A 13 12.86 19.67 13.47
C GLY A 13 12.71 18.37 14.29
N PRO A 14 13.81 17.69 14.70
CA PRO A 14 13.72 16.48 15.52
C PRO A 14 13.15 16.73 16.93
N ARG A 15 13.39 17.92 17.49
CA ARG A 15 12.83 18.32 18.80
C ARG A 15 11.35 18.65 18.68
N VAL A 16 10.96 19.39 17.64
CA VAL A 16 9.56 19.70 17.35
C VAL A 16 8.75 18.42 17.14
N LEU A 17 9.26 17.49 16.32
CA LEU A 17 8.59 16.23 16.03
C LEU A 17 8.38 15.39 17.31
N LYS A 18 9.39 15.30 18.18
CA LYS A 18 9.27 14.59 19.46
C LYS A 18 8.22 15.20 20.39
N VAL A 19 8.15 16.53 20.46
CA VAL A 19 7.15 17.25 21.26
C VAL A 19 5.75 17.04 20.68
N LEU A 20 5.61 17.10 19.36
CA LEU A 20 4.34 16.86 18.67
C LEU A 20 3.86 15.41 18.82
N GLU A 21 4.75 14.41 18.73
CA GLU A 21 4.40 13.01 19.00
C GLU A 21 3.92 12.80 20.44
N ALA A 22 4.57 13.43 21.42
CA ALA A 22 4.15 13.38 22.81
C ALA A 22 2.78 14.05 23.01
N LEU A 23 2.55 15.20 22.38
CA LEU A 23 1.24 15.88 22.38
C LEU A 23 0.17 15.02 21.73
N LYS A 24 0.47 14.38 20.60
CA LYS A 24 -0.45 13.48 19.89
C LYS A 24 -0.87 12.32 20.78
N GLN A 25 0.09 11.66 21.42
CA GLN A 25 -0.16 10.54 22.32
C GLN A 25 -1.01 10.94 23.53
N ALA A 26 -0.67 12.04 24.18
CA ALA A 26 -1.44 12.55 25.31
C ALA A 26 -2.87 12.98 24.89
N SER A 27 -3.03 13.53 23.69
CA SER A 27 -4.33 13.87 23.13
C SER A 27 -5.18 12.63 22.83
N HIS A 28 -4.57 11.57 22.29
CA HIS A 28 -5.23 10.30 22.04
C HIS A 28 -5.74 9.63 23.33
N GLU A 29 -4.91 9.65 24.39
CA GLU A 29 -5.28 9.14 25.71
C GLU A 29 -6.44 9.94 26.33
N LEU A 30 -6.45 11.26 26.12
CA LEU A 30 -7.55 12.12 26.57
C LEU A 30 -8.86 11.86 25.77
N GLN A 31 -8.75 11.55 24.48
CA GLN A 31 -9.89 11.22 23.64
C GLN A 31 -10.56 9.90 24.07
N THR A 32 -9.75 8.88 24.34
CA THR A 32 -10.20 7.52 24.71
C THR A 32 -10.69 7.43 26.15
N HIS A 33 -10.11 8.22 27.06
CA HIS A 33 -10.48 8.27 28.47
C HIS A 33 -10.71 9.71 28.94
N PRO A 34 -11.89 10.30 28.67
CA PRO A 34 -12.11 11.72 28.97
C PRO A 34 -12.57 12.01 30.41
N SER A 35 -12.67 11.00 31.29
CA SER A 35 -13.28 11.14 32.64
C SER A 35 -12.28 11.64 33.70
N PRO A 36 -12.42 12.88 34.21
CA PRO A 36 -11.43 13.51 35.10
C PRO A 36 -11.56 13.10 36.58
N ASP A 37 -12.23 11.99 36.91
CA ASP A 37 -12.88 11.78 38.21
C ASP A 37 -12.33 10.66 39.10
N SER A 38 -11.13 10.14 38.82
CA SER A 38 -10.40 9.39 39.84
C SER A 38 -8.96 9.90 39.95
N PRO A 39 -8.39 9.99 41.18
CA PRO A 39 -6.98 10.34 41.39
C PRO A 39 -6.00 9.31 40.81
N GLU A 40 -6.50 8.22 40.23
CA GLU A 40 -5.76 7.18 39.51
C GLU A 40 -6.14 7.13 38.00
N SER A 41 -6.91 8.10 37.50
CA SER A 41 -7.37 8.12 36.10
C SER A 41 -6.29 8.67 35.18
N ASN A 42 -5.93 7.87 34.17
CA ASN A 42 -5.03 8.22 33.06
C ASN A 42 -5.37 9.57 32.39
N SER A 43 -6.63 10.00 32.45
CA SER A 43 -7.09 11.28 31.89
C SER A 43 -6.48 12.51 32.58
N SER A 44 -6.27 12.45 33.90
CA SER A 44 -5.70 13.57 34.68
C SER A 44 -4.21 13.73 34.39
N SER A 45 -3.53 12.60 34.18
CA SER A 45 -2.14 12.53 33.71
C SER A 45 -2.01 13.09 32.29
N ALA A 46 -2.88 12.68 31.37
CA ALA A 46 -2.87 13.17 29.98
C ALA A 46 -3.13 14.68 29.88
N ILE A 47 -4.06 15.22 30.66
CA ILE A 47 -4.33 16.68 30.72
C ILE A 47 -3.11 17.45 31.23
N ASN A 48 -2.47 16.98 32.31
CA ASN A 48 -1.28 17.64 32.85
C ASN A 48 -0.11 17.56 31.86
N ALA A 49 0.09 16.41 31.20
CA ALA A 49 1.12 16.25 30.17
C ALA A 49 0.89 17.21 28.99
N LEU A 50 -0.36 17.39 28.53
CA LEU A 50 -0.69 18.35 27.47
C LEU A 50 -0.38 19.80 27.88
N LEU A 51 -0.67 20.17 29.13
CA LEU A 51 -0.39 21.52 29.64
C LEU A 51 1.11 21.78 29.84
N GLU A 52 1.87 20.78 30.30
CA GLU A 52 3.33 20.88 30.42
C GLU A 52 3.96 21.01 29.02
N LEU A 53 3.54 20.19 28.06
CA LEU A 53 4.02 20.24 26.69
C LEU A 53 3.58 21.51 25.94
N GLU A 54 2.40 22.08 26.23
CA GLU A 54 2.00 23.42 25.73
C GLU A 54 3.04 24.46 26.15
N THR A 55 3.38 24.51 27.44
CA THR A 55 4.32 25.52 27.96
C THR A 55 5.74 25.37 27.40
N GLU A 56 6.17 24.15 27.10
CA GLU A 56 7.46 23.88 26.46
C GLU A 56 7.42 24.20 24.95
N SER A 57 6.25 24.04 24.32
CA SER A 57 6.07 24.20 22.88
C SER A 57 5.63 25.60 22.46
N ASP A 58 5.17 26.49 23.35
CA ASP A 58 4.69 27.84 22.99
C ASP A 58 5.70 28.66 22.17
N ASN A 59 7.00 28.51 22.45
CA ASN A 59 8.07 29.16 21.68
C ASN A 59 8.29 28.54 20.29
N ILE A 60 7.90 27.27 20.11
CA ILE A 60 8.03 26.49 18.87
C ILE A 60 6.78 26.69 18.00
N LEU A 61 5.59 26.57 18.60
CA LEU A 61 4.29 26.70 17.93
C LEU A 61 4.05 28.12 17.41
N SER A 62 4.54 29.14 18.11
CA SER A 62 4.41 30.54 17.68
C SER A 62 5.31 30.93 16.50
N ARG A 63 6.33 30.12 16.19
CA ARG A 63 7.27 30.39 15.08
C ARG A 63 6.79 29.84 13.73
N ASP A 64 5.94 28.81 13.74
CA ASP A 64 5.38 28.22 12.53
C ASP A 64 3.94 28.73 12.29
N PRO A 65 3.69 29.51 11.22
CA PRO A 65 2.34 29.96 10.87
C PRO A 65 1.33 28.81 10.72
N GLN A 66 1.81 27.61 10.41
CA GLN A 66 0.97 26.43 10.20
C GLN A 66 0.54 25.75 11.51
N LEU A 67 1.11 26.12 12.65
CA LEU A 67 0.77 25.59 13.98
C LEU A 67 -0.14 26.53 14.78
N SER A 68 -0.60 27.63 14.19
CA SER A 68 -1.46 28.60 14.87
C SER A 68 -2.80 28.01 15.31
N ALA A 69 -3.37 27.09 14.53
CA ALA A 69 -4.60 26.39 14.87
C ALA A 69 -4.38 25.46 16.08
N LEU A 70 -3.23 24.77 16.13
CA LEU A 70 -2.85 23.93 17.27
C LEU A 70 -2.70 24.76 18.55
N SER A 71 -2.03 25.91 18.48
CA SER A 71 -1.90 26.85 19.61
C SER A 71 -3.27 27.33 20.11
N GLN A 72 -4.20 27.65 19.20
CA GLN A 72 -5.58 28.01 19.59
C GLN A 72 -6.32 26.85 20.26
N HIS A 73 -6.14 25.61 19.78
CA HIS A 73 -6.74 24.43 20.39
C HIS A 73 -6.17 24.15 21.79
N LEU A 74 -4.86 24.30 22.00
CA LEU A 74 -4.22 24.14 23.31
C LEU A 74 -4.66 25.22 24.30
N ALA A 75 -4.72 26.49 23.87
CA ALA A 75 -5.26 27.56 24.69
C ALA A 75 -6.73 27.30 25.08
N THR A 76 -7.53 26.81 24.13
CA THR A 76 -8.93 26.41 24.41
C THR A 76 -9.00 25.26 25.40
N LEU A 77 -8.10 24.28 25.30
CA LEU A 77 -8.03 23.14 26.22
C LEU A 77 -7.75 23.63 27.65
N LYS A 78 -6.79 24.54 27.81
CA LYS A 78 -6.48 25.17 29.09
C LYS A 78 -7.69 25.86 29.71
N THR A 79 -8.41 26.68 28.94
CA THR A 79 -9.63 27.35 29.46
C THR A 79 -10.73 26.36 29.87
N LEU A 80 -10.92 25.28 29.11
CA LEU A 80 -11.90 24.24 29.44
C LEU A 80 -11.53 23.46 30.70
N VAL A 81 -10.25 23.14 30.88
CA VAL A 81 -9.74 22.45 32.08
C VAL A 81 -9.88 23.35 33.32
N GLU A 82 -9.56 24.63 33.21
CA GLU A 82 -9.74 25.60 34.30
C GLU A 82 -11.21 25.75 34.69
N SER A 83 -12.11 25.86 33.72
CA SER A 83 -13.56 25.90 33.97
C SER A 83 -14.06 24.62 34.65
N LEU A 84 -13.54 23.46 34.26
CA LEU A 84 -13.89 22.17 34.87
C LEU A 84 -13.43 22.09 36.33
N ARG A 85 -12.20 22.53 36.61
CA ARG A 85 -11.65 22.58 37.99
C ARG A 85 -12.45 23.53 38.89
N GLN A 86 -12.97 24.64 38.36
CA GLN A 86 -13.81 25.57 39.13
C GLN A 86 -15.22 25.01 39.40
N SER A 87 -15.73 24.13 38.53
CA SER A 87 -17.09 23.58 38.63
C SER A 87 -17.22 22.34 39.53
N SER A 88 -16.12 21.67 39.88
CA SER A 88 -16.10 20.41 40.65
C SER A 88 -16.46 20.56 42.14
N GLY A 89 -16.54 21.79 42.66
CA GLY A 89 -16.91 22.06 44.06
C GLY A 89 -18.41 22.06 44.36
N HIS A 90 -19.29 22.00 43.35
CA HIS A 90 -20.74 22.12 43.53
C HIS A 90 -21.49 20.88 43.04
N LEU A 91 -22.01 20.05 43.95
CA LEU A 91 -22.83 18.87 43.67
C LEU A 91 -24.27 19.29 43.29
N SER A 92 -24.56 19.42 42.00
CA SER A 92 -25.86 19.77 41.44
C SER A 92 -26.14 18.95 40.17
N ILE A 93 -27.40 18.66 39.87
CA ILE A 93 -27.78 18.02 38.58
C ILE A 93 -27.33 18.88 37.38
N ARG A 94 -27.28 20.21 37.56
CA ARG A 94 -26.67 21.12 36.57
C ARG A 94 -25.18 20.87 36.40
N SER A 95 -24.44 20.62 37.49
CA SER A 95 -23.00 20.34 37.40
C SER A 95 -22.70 18.98 36.77
N PHE A 96 -23.58 18.00 36.91
CA PHE A 96 -23.47 16.71 36.21
C PHE A 96 -23.65 16.84 34.69
N LEU A 97 -24.65 17.62 34.23
CA LEU A 97 -24.87 17.85 32.79
C LEU A 97 -23.78 18.74 32.17
N THR A 98 -23.30 19.76 32.87
CA THR A 98 -22.13 20.56 32.43
C THR A 98 -20.87 19.72 32.40
N ARG A 99 -20.68 18.79 33.34
CA ARG A 99 -19.54 17.88 33.34
C ARG A 99 -19.55 16.95 32.12
N ARG A 100 -20.68 16.31 31.82
CA ARG A 100 -20.79 15.37 30.70
C ARG A 100 -20.65 16.04 29.33
N SER A 101 -21.20 17.24 29.16
CA SER A 101 -21.01 18.07 27.96
C SER A 101 -19.56 18.56 27.85
N SER A 102 -18.94 18.97 28.95
CA SER A 102 -17.53 19.38 28.97
C SER A 102 -16.57 18.21 28.68
N THR A 103 -16.86 17.01 29.17
CA THR A 103 -16.12 15.78 28.84
C THR A 103 -16.20 15.45 27.35
N HIS A 104 -17.37 15.63 26.73
CA HIS A 104 -17.52 15.48 25.28
C HIS A 104 -16.77 16.58 24.50
N CYS A 105 -16.82 17.82 24.96
CA CYS A 105 -16.04 18.92 24.38
C CYS A 105 -14.54 18.69 24.49
N LEU A 106 -14.05 18.16 25.62
CA LEU A 106 -12.64 17.78 25.81
C LEU A 106 -12.23 16.68 24.83
N SER A 107 -13.01 15.60 24.73
CA SER A 107 -12.72 14.50 23.79
C SER A 107 -12.71 15.00 22.34
N LYS A 108 -13.64 15.89 21.97
CA LYS A 108 -13.69 16.51 20.63
C LYS A 108 -12.49 17.42 20.37
N LEU A 109 -12.11 18.24 21.35
CA LEU A 109 -10.96 19.13 21.23
C LEU A 109 -9.65 18.34 21.16
N ALA A 110 -9.51 17.29 21.97
CA ALA A 110 -8.39 16.36 21.90
C ALA A 110 -8.29 15.68 20.52
N GLY A 111 -9.44 15.26 19.95
CA GLY A 111 -9.45 14.75 18.57
C GLY A 111 -9.00 15.81 17.55
N SER A 112 -9.33 17.09 17.75
CA SER A 112 -8.93 18.19 16.87
C SER A 112 -7.44 18.53 16.99
N ILE A 113 -6.89 18.46 18.21
CA ILE A 113 -5.45 18.58 18.49
C ILE A 113 -4.70 17.44 17.80
N GLU A 114 -5.15 16.19 17.98
CA GLU A 114 -4.52 15.02 17.40
C GLU A 114 -4.50 15.09 15.86
N SER A 115 -5.61 15.51 15.24
CA SER A 115 -5.71 15.67 13.79
C SER A 115 -4.80 16.77 13.25
N GLU A 116 -4.68 17.90 13.95
CA GLU A 116 -3.83 19.01 13.53
C GLU A 116 -2.35 18.65 13.60
N ILE A 117 -1.96 17.96 14.67
CA ILE A 117 -0.61 17.41 14.83
C ILE A 117 -0.30 16.42 13.71
N GLN A 118 -1.22 15.48 13.42
CA GLN A 118 -1.00 14.51 12.35
C GLN A 118 -0.88 15.20 10.98
N ALA A 119 -1.69 16.22 10.69
CA ALA A 119 -1.60 16.97 9.45
C ALA A 119 -0.27 17.73 9.31
N TRP A 120 0.30 18.21 10.41
CA TRP A 120 1.64 18.80 10.40
C TRP A 120 2.73 17.75 10.15
N ILE A 121 2.67 16.60 10.86
CA ILE A 121 3.62 15.49 10.66
C ILE A 121 3.56 15.01 9.20
N ASP A 122 2.36 14.79 8.67
CA ASP A 122 2.14 14.36 7.29
C ASP A 122 2.79 15.34 6.29
N ARG A 123 2.68 16.64 6.55
CA ARG A 123 3.28 17.68 5.70
C ARG A 123 4.80 17.64 5.74
N GLU A 124 5.40 17.64 6.94
CA GLU A 124 6.87 17.63 7.05
C GLU A 124 7.47 16.33 6.51
N SER A 125 6.85 15.18 6.75
CA SER A 125 7.27 13.89 6.19
C SER A 125 7.19 13.88 4.67
N LEU A 126 6.11 14.42 4.10
CA LEU A 126 5.92 14.48 2.64
C LEU A 126 6.88 15.49 1.99
N ASP A 127 7.13 16.63 2.62
CA ASP A 127 8.10 17.62 2.15
C ASP A 127 9.53 17.07 2.22
N SER A 128 9.85 16.30 3.26
CA SER A 128 11.14 15.61 3.40
C SER A 128 11.32 14.55 2.31
N LEU A 129 10.29 13.73 2.07
CA LEU A 129 10.30 12.72 1.01
C LEU A 129 10.43 13.35 -0.38
N THR A 130 9.65 14.40 -0.66
CA THR A 130 9.66 15.06 -1.99
C THR A 130 11.02 15.67 -2.25
N ARG A 131 11.64 16.33 -1.25
CA ARG A 131 13.02 16.82 -1.35
C ARG A 131 14.01 15.69 -1.62
N ALA A 132 13.92 14.58 -0.88
CA ALA A 132 14.82 13.44 -1.05
C ALA A 132 14.69 12.77 -2.43
N LEU A 133 13.48 12.72 -3.01
CA LEU A 133 13.23 12.22 -4.37
C LEU A 133 13.76 13.18 -5.45
N GLU A 134 13.76 14.49 -5.18
CA GLU A 134 14.28 15.52 -6.08
C GLU A 134 15.80 15.69 -6.03
N GLU A 135 16.43 15.37 -4.90
CA GLU A 135 17.89 15.30 -4.75
C GLU A 135 18.45 14.03 -5.40
N ASP A 136 19.77 13.84 -5.41
CA ASP A 136 20.38 12.64 -6.01
C ASP A 136 20.06 11.39 -5.16
N PRO A 137 19.18 10.46 -5.63
CA PRO A 137 18.71 9.33 -4.83
C PRO A 137 19.81 8.35 -4.42
N ILE A 138 20.96 8.40 -5.10
CA ILE A 138 22.11 7.53 -4.84
C ILE A 138 22.91 8.02 -3.62
N ARG A 139 22.88 9.32 -3.34
CA ARG A 139 23.75 9.93 -2.33
C ARG A 139 23.34 9.56 -0.90
N ASP A 140 22.06 9.37 -0.65
CA ASP A 140 21.51 9.01 0.65
C ASP A 140 20.37 7.98 0.51
N GLU A 141 20.73 6.83 -0.07
CA GLU A 141 19.78 5.76 -0.41
C GLU A 141 19.04 5.21 0.82
N ASP A 142 19.73 4.98 1.94
CA ASP A 142 19.13 4.38 3.14
C ASP A 142 18.12 5.34 3.80
N GLU A 143 18.40 6.64 3.86
CA GLU A 143 17.43 7.61 4.37
C GLU A 143 16.23 7.74 3.43
N LEU A 144 16.44 7.74 2.11
CA LEU A 144 15.34 7.75 1.15
C LEU A 144 14.44 6.50 1.29
N ILE A 145 15.02 5.33 1.47
CA ILE A 145 14.27 4.09 1.69
C ILE A 145 13.47 4.15 2.99
N LYS A 146 14.04 4.73 4.05
CA LYS A 146 13.34 4.95 5.31
C LYS A 146 12.16 5.91 5.12
N LEU A 147 12.33 7.02 4.41
CA LEU A 147 11.25 7.97 4.10
C LEU A 147 10.14 7.31 3.24
N LEU A 148 10.51 6.53 2.23
CA LEU A 148 9.56 5.77 1.41
C LEU A 148 8.75 4.78 2.25
N THR A 149 9.41 4.08 3.17
CA THR A 149 8.76 3.11 4.08
C THR A 149 7.80 3.81 5.03
N GLN A 150 8.20 4.94 5.63
CA GLN A 150 7.32 5.74 6.49
C GLN A 150 6.10 6.25 5.72
N PHE A 151 6.28 6.64 4.46
CA PHE A 151 5.17 7.07 3.61
C PHE A 151 4.23 5.91 3.27
N GLU A 152 4.76 4.74 2.89
CA GLU A 152 3.97 3.52 2.68
C GLU A 152 3.13 3.18 3.92
N ASP A 153 3.75 3.14 5.09
CA ASP A 153 3.09 2.83 6.37
C ASP A 153 2.00 3.86 6.67
N ARG A 154 2.28 5.15 6.46
CA ARG A 154 1.33 6.23 6.71
C ARG A 154 0.10 6.11 5.82
N VAL A 155 0.30 5.82 4.53
CA VAL A 155 -0.77 5.67 3.54
C VAL A 155 -1.57 4.38 3.78
N ALA A 156 -0.93 3.33 4.33
CA ALA A 156 -1.57 2.08 4.69
C ALA A 156 -2.51 2.16 5.91
N GLN A 157 -2.35 3.17 6.77
CA GLN A 157 -3.21 3.39 7.95
C GLN A 157 -4.67 3.73 7.61
N GLY A 158 -4.95 4.10 6.36
CA GLY A 158 -6.31 4.37 5.88
C GLY A 158 -6.47 5.75 5.27
N PHE A 159 -7.64 5.95 4.66
CA PHE A 159 -7.94 7.16 3.90
C PHE A 159 -8.08 8.40 4.80
N SER A 160 -7.40 9.49 4.44
CA SER A 160 -7.57 10.83 5.00
C SER A 160 -7.65 11.84 3.87
N ARG A 161 -8.65 12.73 3.93
CA ARG A 161 -8.85 13.77 2.92
C ARG A 161 -7.71 14.79 2.95
N GLU A 162 -7.27 15.15 4.14
CA GLU A 162 -6.21 16.12 4.38
C GLU A 162 -4.88 15.59 3.83
N LEU A 163 -4.55 14.32 4.10
CA LEU A 163 -3.36 13.67 3.55
C LEU A 163 -3.44 13.58 2.02
N GLN A 164 -4.59 13.24 1.45
CA GLN A 164 -4.75 13.23 -0.01
C GLN A 164 -4.48 14.62 -0.62
N ASP A 165 -5.03 15.67 -0.04
CA ASP A 165 -4.84 17.03 -0.51
C ASP A 165 -3.35 17.45 -0.43
N LEU A 166 -2.62 16.99 0.59
CA LEU A 166 -1.17 17.19 0.70
C LEU A 166 -0.42 16.42 -0.39
N ILE A 167 -0.70 15.14 -0.58
CA ILE A 167 -0.10 14.27 -1.61
C ILE A 167 -0.27 14.86 -3.01
N LEU A 168 -1.46 15.38 -3.32
CA LEU A 168 -1.75 16.00 -4.61
C LEU A 168 -0.99 17.32 -4.81
N LYS A 169 -0.86 18.14 -3.75
CA LYS A 169 -0.13 19.41 -3.80
C LYS A 169 1.37 19.20 -3.95
N SER A 170 1.95 18.22 -3.27
CA SER A 170 3.38 17.91 -3.37
C SER A 170 3.78 17.25 -4.69
N LYS A 171 2.80 16.72 -5.45
CA LYS A 171 3.04 15.95 -6.69
C LYS A 171 3.96 14.74 -6.48
N VAL A 172 3.96 14.18 -5.27
CA VAL A 172 4.86 13.06 -4.90
C VAL A 172 4.72 11.86 -5.84
N PHE A 173 3.53 11.59 -6.38
CA PHE A 173 3.33 10.50 -7.34
C PHE A 173 4.22 10.68 -8.58
N THR A 174 4.29 11.88 -9.14
CA THR A 174 5.13 12.17 -10.32
C THR A 174 6.61 11.98 -10.01
N SER A 175 7.05 12.37 -8.80
CA SER A 175 8.42 12.16 -8.34
C SER A 175 8.74 10.67 -8.17
N LEU A 176 7.83 9.89 -7.57
CA LEU A 176 7.95 8.44 -7.43
C LEU A 176 8.00 7.74 -8.79
N GLU A 177 7.13 8.12 -9.73
CA GLU A 177 7.12 7.59 -11.09
C GLU A 177 8.43 7.91 -11.83
N SER A 178 8.93 9.13 -11.69
CA SER A 178 10.21 9.53 -12.29
C SER A 178 11.36 8.67 -11.77
N VAL A 179 11.43 8.46 -10.45
CA VAL A 179 12.45 7.62 -9.80
C VAL A 179 12.32 6.17 -10.25
N LEU A 180 11.10 5.62 -10.30
CA LEU A 180 10.83 4.27 -10.79
C LEU A 180 11.29 4.06 -12.23
N CYS A 181 11.08 5.05 -13.09
CA CYS A 181 11.36 4.94 -14.53
C CYS A 181 12.82 5.24 -14.91
N ASP A 182 13.54 6.01 -14.10
CA ASP A 182 14.93 6.38 -14.36
C ASP A 182 15.93 5.35 -13.79
N SER A 183 16.37 4.43 -14.65
CA SER A 183 17.39 3.44 -14.29
C SER A 183 18.81 4.00 -14.14
N THR A 184 19.06 5.25 -14.53
CA THR A 184 20.40 5.87 -14.47
C THR A 184 20.61 6.62 -13.17
N ARG A 185 19.54 7.22 -12.64
CA ARG A 185 19.57 8.05 -11.44
C ARG A 185 19.27 7.29 -10.16
N SER A 186 18.70 6.09 -10.24
CA SER A 186 18.18 5.40 -9.06
C SER A 186 18.58 3.94 -9.03
N SER A 187 18.98 3.48 -7.84
CA SER A 187 19.32 2.08 -7.60
C SER A 187 18.08 1.18 -7.81
N LYS A 188 18.31 -0.11 -8.06
CA LYS A 188 17.23 -1.10 -8.16
C LYS A 188 16.33 -1.09 -6.91
N ARG A 189 16.94 -1.01 -5.71
CA ARG A 189 16.26 -1.03 -4.41
C ARG A 189 15.37 0.20 -4.22
N VAL A 190 15.86 1.40 -4.54
CA VAL A 190 15.05 2.65 -4.47
C VAL A 190 13.87 2.59 -5.43
N ARG A 191 14.08 2.07 -6.64
CA ARG A 191 13.03 1.90 -7.65
C ARG A 191 11.95 0.93 -7.19
N GLU A 192 12.33 -0.19 -6.57
CA GLU A 192 11.39 -1.16 -5.99
C GLU A 192 10.57 -0.54 -4.85
N ARG A 193 11.20 0.18 -3.93
CA ARG A 193 10.48 0.89 -2.85
C ARG A 193 9.55 1.96 -3.41
N SER A 194 9.97 2.70 -4.43
CA SER A 194 9.10 3.67 -5.12
C SER A 194 7.88 2.99 -5.77
N ALA A 195 8.06 1.80 -6.33
CA ALA A 195 6.97 1.00 -6.87
C ALA A 195 5.97 0.56 -5.79
N PHE A 196 6.45 0.13 -4.62
CA PHE A 196 5.60 -0.20 -3.48
C PHE A 196 4.81 1.02 -2.98
N ALA A 197 5.45 2.19 -2.88
CA ALA A 197 4.78 3.45 -2.53
C ALA A 197 3.67 3.81 -3.54
N ILE A 198 3.90 3.64 -4.85
CA ILE A 198 2.87 3.83 -5.88
C ILE A 198 1.68 2.88 -5.68
N ALA A 199 1.94 1.59 -5.43
CA ALA A 199 0.88 0.62 -5.15
C ALA A 199 0.09 0.98 -3.87
N ALA A 200 0.77 1.46 -2.83
CA ALA A 200 0.14 1.92 -1.59
C ALA A 200 -0.78 3.13 -1.84
N LEU A 201 -0.36 4.10 -2.66
CA LEU A 201 -1.19 5.26 -3.03
C LEU A 201 -2.49 4.85 -3.72
N ILE A 202 -2.43 3.90 -4.64
CA ILE A 202 -3.62 3.40 -5.34
C ILE A 202 -4.55 2.68 -4.38
N LYS A 203 -4.00 1.90 -3.43
CA LYS A 203 -4.80 1.27 -2.38
C LYS A 203 -5.48 2.30 -1.47
N PHE A 204 -4.79 3.41 -1.19
CA PHE A 204 -5.31 4.51 -0.37
C PHE A 204 -6.46 5.27 -1.03
N ASN A 205 -6.35 5.59 -2.33
CA ASN A 205 -7.49 6.07 -3.11
C ASN A 205 -7.40 5.69 -4.60
N LYS A 206 -8.21 4.72 -5.00
CA LYS A 206 -8.26 4.25 -6.39
C LYS A 206 -8.77 5.32 -7.35
N ASP A 207 -9.75 6.11 -6.95
CA ASP A 207 -10.41 7.08 -7.84
C ASP A 207 -9.48 8.21 -8.29
N VAL A 208 -8.43 8.48 -7.50
CA VAL A 208 -7.46 9.55 -7.76
C VAL A 208 -6.23 9.01 -8.51
N PHE A 209 -5.66 7.91 -8.05
CA PHE A 209 -4.32 7.49 -8.49
C PHE A 209 -4.34 6.47 -9.64
N VAL A 210 -5.45 5.74 -9.87
CA VAL A 210 -5.52 4.79 -11.00
C VAL A 210 -5.34 5.49 -12.34
N GLY A 211 -5.96 6.67 -12.51
CA GLY A 211 -5.78 7.47 -13.72
C GLY A 211 -4.32 7.84 -13.96
N GLN A 212 -3.56 8.15 -12.91
CA GLN A 212 -2.15 8.49 -13.05
C GLN A 212 -1.30 7.30 -13.51
N VAL A 213 -1.58 6.09 -13.05
CA VAL A 213 -0.89 4.88 -13.53
C VAL A 213 -1.23 4.56 -14.98
N LEU A 214 -2.51 4.62 -15.35
CA LEU A 214 -2.96 4.28 -16.70
C LEU A 214 -2.54 5.34 -17.73
N MET A 215 -2.43 6.60 -17.33
CA MET A 215 -1.87 7.66 -18.18
C MET A 215 -0.33 7.65 -18.18
N GLY A 216 0.28 7.16 -17.10
CA GLY A 216 1.71 6.99 -16.89
C GLY A 216 2.28 5.77 -17.61
N ARG A 217 2.40 5.87 -18.94
CA ARG A 217 2.91 4.79 -19.81
C ARG A 217 4.25 4.14 -19.38
N PRO A 218 5.23 4.84 -18.75
CA PRO A 218 6.49 4.17 -18.44
C PRO A 218 6.44 3.29 -17.19
N THR A 219 5.42 3.40 -16.32
CA THR A 219 5.37 2.65 -15.05
C THR A 219 5.37 1.14 -15.26
N ILE A 220 4.43 0.62 -16.06
CA ILE A 220 4.29 -0.83 -16.32
C ILE A 220 5.56 -1.37 -17.01
N SER A 221 5.99 -0.71 -18.09
CA SER A 221 7.18 -1.13 -18.83
C SER A 221 8.44 -1.09 -17.96
N SER A 222 8.56 -0.11 -17.06
CA SER A 222 9.69 -0.01 -16.13
C SER A 222 9.72 -1.15 -15.13
N LEU A 223 8.57 -1.52 -14.54
CA LEU A 223 8.46 -2.66 -13.62
C LEU A 223 8.88 -3.96 -14.31
N ILE A 224 8.44 -4.18 -15.55
CA ILE A 224 8.77 -5.39 -16.31
C ILE A 224 10.24 -5.37 -16.75
N LYS A 225 10.80 -4.20 -17.11
CA LYS A 225 12.23 -4.05 -17.45
C LYS A 225 13.16 -4.27 -16.25
N MET A 226 12.71 -4.01 -15.03
CA MET A 226 13.51 -4.26 -13.82
C MET A 226 13.81 -5.75 -13.57
N ALA A 227 13.02 -6.65 -14.16
CA ALA A 227 13.21 -8.11 -14.07
C ALA A 227 13.52 -8.56 -12.64
N SER A 228 12.69 -8.12 -11.70
CA SER A 228 12.86 -8.37 -10.27
C SER A 228 11.59 -8.98 -9.66
N PRO A 229 11.70 -9.93 -8.72
CA PRO A 229 10.54 -10.48 -8.02
C PRO A 229 9.67 -9.39 -7.37
N ASP A 230 10.29 -8.38 -6.75
CA ASP A 230 9.60 -7.26 -6.10
C ASP A 230 8.82 -6.40 -7.10
N ALA A 231 9.41 -6.11 -8.26
CA ALA A 231 8.75 -5.34 -9.32
C ALA A 231 7.54 -6.10 -9.90
N ILE A 232 7.67 -7.41 -10.10
CA ILE A 232 6.55 -8.25 -10.54
C ILE A 232 5.49 -8.37 -9.44
N ARG A 233 5.88 -8.41 -8.16
CA ARG A 233 4.94 -8.40 -7.03
C ARG A 233 4.12 -7.12 -6.99
N VAL A 234 4.75 -5.98 -7.23
CA VAL A 234 4.04 -4.72 -7.40
C VAL A 234 3.10 -4.78 -8.61
N LEU A 235 3.55 -5.28 -9.76
CA LEU A 235 2.69 -5.45 -10.93
C LEU A 235 1.45 -6.29 -10.63
N CYS A 236 1.58 -7.42 -9.92
CA CYS A 236 0.44 -8.23 -9.46
C CYS A 236 -0.49 -7.45 -8.53
N ALA A 237 0.05 -6.64 -7.62
CA ALA A 237 -0.75 -5.78 -6.76
C ALA A 237 -1.53 -4.73 -7.58
N LEU A 238 -0.89 -4.11 -8.57
CA LEU A 238 -1.53 -3.17 -9.47
C LEU A 238 -2.65 -3.84 -10.28
N VAL A 239 -2.43 -5.05 -10.81
CA VAL A 239 -3.45 -5.82 -11.54
C VAL A 239 -4.67 -6.08 -10.64
N ARG A 240 -4.48 -6.46 -9.37
CA ARG A 240 -5.60 -6.64 -8.43
C ARG A 240 -6.32 -5.34 -8.07
N LEU A 241 -5.57 -4.25 -7.92
CA LEU A 241 -6.12 -2.96 -7.51
C LEU A 241 -6.92 -2.30 -8.64
N ILE A 242 -6.40 -2.35 -9.87
CA ILE A 242 -6.93 -1.66 -11.06
C ILE A 242 -7.83 -2.58 -11.89
N LYS A 243 -7.60 -3.89 -11.88
CA LYS A 243 -8.33 -4.92 -12.63
C LYS A 243 -8.11 -4.82 -14.15
N SER A 244 -9.13 -5.17 -14.95
CA SER A 244 -9.07 -5.26 -16.41
C SER A 244 -8.45 -4.06 -17.12
N PRO A 245 -8.69 -2.78 -16.72
CA PRO A 245 -8.04 -1.64 -17.35
C PRO A 245 -6.51 -1.70 -17.36
N LEU A 246 -5.88 -2.25 -16.32
CA LEU A 246 -4.42 -2.40 -16.30
C LEU A 246 -3.97 -3.55 -17.20
N VAL A 247 -4.73 -4.65 -17.23
CA VAL A 247 -4.40 -5.79 -18.10
C VAL A 247 -4.50 -5.41 -19.58
N GLU A 248 -5.49 -4.59 -19.93
CA GLU A 248 -5.62 -3.99 -21.27
C GLU A 248 -4.39 -3.14 -21.62
N GLU A 249 -3.89 -2.34 -20.68
CA GLU A 249 -2.67 -1.53 -20.92
C GLU A 249 -1.41 -2.42 -21.06
N ILE A 250 -1.31 -3.52 -20.30
CA ILE A 250 -0.21 -4.50 -20.44
C ILE A 250 -0.24 -5.17 -21.83
N GLU A 251 -1.43 -5.56 -22.29
CA GLU A 251 -1.65 -6.15 -23.61
C GLU A 251 -1.35 -5.16 -24.72
N PHE A 252 -1.90 -3.94 -24.64
CA PHE A 252 -1.71 -2.88 -25.63
C PHE A 252 -0.24 -2.51 -25.83
N ASN A 253 0.55 -2.55 -24.75
CA ASN A 253 2.00 -2.30 -24.81
C ASN A 253 2.83 -3.52 -25.24
N GLY A 254 2.20 -4.67 -25.49
CA GLY A 254 2.88 -5.90 -25.93
C GLY A 254 3.79 -6.50 -24.86
N GLU A 255 3.49 -6.30 -23.58
CA GLU A 255 4.37 -6.71 -22.48
C GLU A 255 4.05 -8.13 -21.96
N ILE A 256 2.93 -8.73 -22.37
CA ILE A 256 2.53 -10.11 -22.01
C ILE A 256 3.62 -11.14 -22.32
N PRO A 257 4.24 -11.16 -23.53
CA PRO A 257 5.30 -12.13 -23.83
C PRO A 257 6.48 -12.06 -22.87
N LYS A 258 6.84 -10.85 -22.44
CA LYS A 258 7.95 -10.63 -21.53
C LYS A 258 7.63 -11.15 -20.12
N ILE A 259 6.41 -10.95 -19.63
CA ILE A 259 5.96 -11.53 -18.35
C ILE A 259 6.03 -13.06 -18.40
N ILE A 260 5.55 -13.67 -19.48
CA ILE A 260 5.57 -15.13 -19.66
C ILE A 260 7.01 -15.65 -19.76
N SER A 261 7.94 -14.90 -20.36
CA SER A 261 9.34 -15.29 -20.46
C SER A 261 10.00 -15.51 -19.08
N PHE A 262 9.54 -14.81 -18.04
CA PHE A 262 10.04 -14.97 -16.68
C PHE A 262 9.71 -16.32 -16.03
N LEU A 263 8.73 -17.07 -16.58
CA LEU A 263 8.49 -18.46 -16.17
C LEU A 263 9.69 -19.38 -16.44
N LYS A 264 10.61 -18.97 -17.34
CA LYS A 264 11.85 -19.69 -17.65
C LYS A 264 13.08 -19.11 -16.94
N SER A 265 12.89 -18.22 -15.96
CA SER A 265 14.00 -17.65 -15.18
C SER A 265 14.72 -18.74 -14.37
N GLU A 266 16.04 -18.59 -14.20
CA GLU A 266 16.83 -19.44 -13.30
C GLU A 266 16.43 -19.23 -11.83
N ASP A 267 16.08 -17.99 -11.48
CA ASP A 267 15.62 -17.64 -10.13
C ASP A 267 14.22 -18.21 -9.85
N LEU A 268 14.12 -19.03 -8.81
CA LEU A 268 12.86 -19.62 -8.35
C LEU A 268 11.86 -18.54 -7.94
N GLU A 269 12.29 -17.51 -7.21
CA GLU A 269 11.38 -16.47 -6.73
C GLU A 269 10.76 -15.72 -7.90
N MET A 270 11.57 -15.37 -8.91
CA MET A 270 11.09 -14.78 -10.15
C MET A 270 10.07 -15.66 -10.89
N ARG A 271 10.31 -16.98 -10.99
CA ARG A 271 9.35 -17.91 -11.62
C ARG A 271 8.04 -17.98 -10.87
N VAL A 272 8.09 -18.02 -9.53
CA VAL A 272 6.89 -18.01 -8.68
C VAL A 272 6.13 -16.70 -8.87
N MET A 273 6.82 -15.56 -8.87
CA MET A 273 6.17 -14.27 -9.05
C MET A 273 5.58 -14.09 -10.46
N ALA A 274 6.27 -14.59 -11.49
CA ALA A 274 5.75 -14.62 -12.86
C ALA A 274 4.48 -15.48 -12.96
N MET A 275 4.46 -16.65 -12.31
CA MET A 275 3.28 -17.51 -12.22
C MET A 275 2.11 -16.79 -11.55
N VAL A 276 2.34 -16.11 -10.42
CA VAL A 276 1.31 -15.30 -9.76
C VAL A 276 0.79 -14.23 -10.72
N CYS A 277 1.67 -13.51 -11.42
CA CYS A 277 1.28 -12.47 -12.37
C CYS A 277 0.41 -13.01 -13.51
N VAL A 278 0.80 -14.15 -14.08
CA VAL A 278 0.05 -14.89 -15.11
C VAL A 278 -1.35 -15.27 -14.62
N LEU A 279 -1.49 -15.74 -13.38
CA LEU A 279 -2.81 -16.07 -12.81
C LEU A 279 -3.69 -14.82 -12.64
N GLU A 280 -3.12 -13.72 -12.15
CA GLU A 280 -3.85 -12.45 -11.97
C GLU A 280 -4.29 -11.87 -13.33
N ILE A 281 -3.43 -11.91 -14.35
CA ILE A 281 -3.77 -11.54 -15.74
C ILE A 281 -4.89 -12.47 -16.25
N GLY A 282 -4.81 -13.77 -15.99
CA GLY A 282 -5.86 -14.73 -16.33
C GLY A 282 -7.22 -14.38 -15.71
N TYR A 283 -7.23 -13.93 -14.45
CA TYR A 283 -8.46 -13.61 -13.72
C TYR A 283 -9.12 -12.31 -14.23
N PHE A 284 -8.35 -11.25 -14.46
CA PHE A 284 -8.89 -9.94 -14.85
C PHE A 284 -8.84 -9.64 -16.36
N GLY A 285 -8.09 -10.43 -17.13
CA GLY A 285 -7.83 -10.20 -18.55
C GLY A 285 -9.05 -10.45 -19.43
N ARG A 286 -9.18 -9.59 -20.45
CA ARG A 286 -10.15 -9.79 -21.54
C ARG A 286 -9.58 -10.76 -22.56
N LYS A 287 -10.42 -11.09 -23.55
CA LYS A 287 -10.11 -12.07 -24.59
C LYS A 287 -8.73 -11.84 -25.23
N GLU A 288 -8.40 -10.60 -25.57
CA GLU A 288 -7.18 -10.21 -26.27
C GLU A 288 -5.92 -10.56 -25.44
N ALA A 289 -5.95 -10.27 -24.14
CA ALA A 289 -4.85 -10.62 -23.24
C ALA A 289 -4.68 -12.14 -23.12
N ILE A 290 -5.78 -12.89 -23.03
CA ILE A 290 -5.72 -14.36 -22.92
C ILE A 290 -5.25 -14.99 -24.24
N ASP A 291 -5.71 -14.49 -25.38
CA ASP A 291 -5.22 -14.90 -26.71
C ASP A 291 -3.70 -14.68 -26.79
N ALA A 292 -3.20 -13.50 -26.43
CA ALA A 292 -1.76 -13.21 -26.41
C ALA A 292 -0.96 -14.16 -25.50
N MET A 293 -1.50 -14.53 -24.34
CA MET A 293 -0.85 -15.50 -23.44
C MET A 293 -0.76 -16.89 -24.08
N LEU A 294 -1.82 -17.31 -24.75
CA LEU A 294 -1.91 -18.60 -25.41
C LEU A 294 -1.05 -18.66 -26.69
N GLU A 295 -0.92 -17.56 -27.42
CA GLU A 295 -0.03 -17.42 -28.58
C GLU A 295 1.45 -17.49 -28.19
N GLU A 296 1.83 -16.96 -27.02
CA GLU A 296 3.18 -17.08 -26.46
C GLU A 296 3.49 -18.51 -25.93
N GLY A 297 2.54 -19.44 -26.04
CA GLY A 297 2.72 -20.82 -25.61
C GLY A 297 2.77 -20.96 -24.08
N LEU A 298 1.89 -20.23 -23.38
CA LEU A 298 1.82 -20.29 -21.92
C LEU A 298 1.60 -21.72 -21.41
N ILE A 299 0.72 -22.50 -22.05
CA ILE A 299 0.32 -23.83 -21.55
C ILE A 299 1.50 -24.79 -21.55
N GLU A 300 2.31 -24.76 -22.60
CA GLU A 300 3.54 -25.53 -22.75
C GLU A 300 4.52 -25.20 -21.63
N LYS A 301 4.72 -23.90 -21.33
CA LYS A 301 5.60 -23.43 -20.25
C LYS A 301 5.08 -23.82 -18.87
N LEU A 302 3.76 -23.78 -18.64
CA LEU A 302 3.16 -24.25 -17.39
C LEU A 302 3.34 -25.76 -17.22
N MET A 303 3.22 -26.54 -18.30
CA MET A 303 3.47 -27.98 -18.25
C MET A 303 4.94 -28.30 -17.96
N GLU A 304 5.89 -27.55 -18.55
CA GLU A 304 7.32 -27.63 -18.20
C GLU A 304 7.54 -27.37 -16.69
N LEU A 305 6.89 -26.34 -16.13
CA LEU A 305 6.98 -26.03 -14.70
C LEU A 305 6.35 -27.09 -13.81
N GLN A 306 5.20 -27.64 -14.20
CA GLN A 306 4.52 -28.69 -13.43
C GLN A 306 5.32 -30.00 -13.37
N ARG A 307 6.16 -30.26 -14.37
CA ARG A 307 7.11 -31.40 -14.40
C ARG A 307 8.41 -31.13 -13.65
N SER A 308 8.68 -29.89 -13.26
CA SER A 308 9.94 -29.53 -12.57
C SER A 308 9.97 -30.04 -11.13
N GLU A 309 11.13 -29.97 -10.48
CA GLU A 309 11.31 -30.33 -9.07
C GLU A 309 10.35 -29.60 -8.12
N HIS A 310 9.95 -28.37 -8.47
CA HIS A 310 9.05 -27.53 -7.67
C HIS A 310 7.60 -27.59 -8.20
N GLY A 311 7.35 -28.52 -9.14
CA GLY A 311 6.03 -28.87 -9.66
C GLY A 311 5.36 -29.95 -8.82
N GLY A 312 4.29 -30.54 -9.33
CA GLY A 312 3.55 -31.57 -8.59
C GLY A 312 2.10 -31.68 -9.01
N ASP A 313 1.44 -32.68 -8.46
CA ASP A 313 0.01 -32.96 -8.66
C ASP A 313 -0.74 -32.74 -7.34
N LEU A 314 -1.62 -31.73 -7.32
CA LEU A 314 -2.44 -31.44 -6.14
C LEU A 314 -3.30 -32.63 -5.71
N MET A 315 -3.67 -33.52 -6.63
CA MET A 315 -4.52 -34.68 -6.35
C MET A 315 -3.80 -35.80 -5.59
N ARG A 316 -2.46 -35.86 -5.64
CA ARG A 316 -1.67 -36.91 -4.97
C ARG A 316 -1.19 -36.53 -3.56
N GLU A 317 -0.94 -35.25 -3.30
CA GLU A 317 -0.05 -34.85 -2.19
C GLU A 317 -0.62 -33.77 -1.24
N SER A 318 -1.90 -33.37 -1.38
CA SER A 318 -2.53 -32.26 -0.63
C SER A 318 -2.74 -32.48 0.89
N ARG A 319 -2.14 -33.50 1.51
CA ARG A 319 -2.37 -33.83 2.93
C ARG A 319 -1.43 -33.10 3.90
N GLU A 320 -0.45 -32.36 3.40
CA GLU A 320 0.52 -31.64 4.22
C GLU A 320 0.33 -30.11 4.14
N LYS A 321 0.24 -29.45 5.31
CA LYS A 321 0.26 -27.98 5.40
C LYS A 321 1.60 -27.48 4.84
N GLY A 322 1.57 -26.54 3.90
CA GLY A 322 2.77 -26.01 3.25
C GLY A 322 3.12 -26.65 1.91
N PHE A 323 2.31 -27.58 1.38
CA PHE A 323 2.58 -28.24 0.09
C PHE A 323 2.77 -27.27 -1.09
N LEU A 324 1.98 -26.18 -1.13
CA LEU A 324 2.13 -25.13 -2.15
C LEU A 324 3.33 -24.20 -1.90
N GLU A 325 3.88 -24.17 -0.69
CA GLU A 325 5.12 -23.44 -0.38
C GLU A 325 6.34 -24.23 -0.89
N SER A 326 6.30 -25.57 -0.81
CA SER A 326 7.34 -26.45 -1.36
C SER A 326 7.17 -26.71 -2.87
N HIS A 327 5.93 -26.73 -3.38
CA HIS A 327 5.61 -27.00 -4.78
C HIS A 327 4.74 -25.89 -5.39
N PRO A 328 5.29 -24.68 -5.59
CA PRO A 328 4.54 -23.52 -6.06
C PRO A 328 3.91 -23.71 -7.45
N PHE A 329 4.41 -24.65 -8.26
CA PHE A 329 3.91 -24.92 -9.62
C PHE A 329 2.98 -26.15 -9.69
N ALA A 330 2.59 -26.71 -8.55
CA ALA A 330 1.65 -27.82 -8.52
C ALA A 330 0.31 -27.45 -9.19
N SER A 331 -0.13 -28.32 -10.10
CA SER A 331 -1.35 -28.15 -10.93
C SER A 331 -1.51 -26.73 -11.52
N CYS A 332 -0.40 -26.10 -11.93
CA CYS A 332 -0.40 -24.72 -12.41
C CYS A 332 -1.26 -24.51 -13.66
N VAL A 333 -1.33 -25.51 -14.56
CA VAL A 333 -2.22 -25.50 -15.73
C VAL A 333 -3.69 -25.46 -15.30
N ALA A 334 -4.07 -26.31 -14.35
CA ALA A 334 -5.44 -26.35 -13.82
C ALA A 334 -5.78 -25.05 -13.07
N ARG A 335 -4.86 -24.55 -12.24
CA ARG A 335 -5.01 -23.26 -11.54
C ARG A 335 -5.24 -22.11 -12.53
N PHE A 336 -4.51 -22.07 -13.64
CA PHE A 336 -4.75 -21.08 -14.69
C PHE A 336 -6.15 -21.23 -15.32
N ALA A 337 -6.55 -22.45 -15.69
CA ALA A 337 -7.89 -22.71 -16.22
C ALA A 337 -9.00 -22.29 -15.25
N VAL A 338 -8.81 -22.51 -13.95
CA VAL A 338 -9.72 -22.04 -12.90
C VAL A 338 -9.83 -20.52 -12.90
N GLN A 339 -8.71 -19.79 -12.96
CA GLN A 339 -8.75 -18.32 -13.02
C GLN A 339 -9.55 -17.82 -14.22
N LEU A 340 -9.45 -18.46 -15.39
CA LEU A 340 -10.28 -18.09 -16.55
C LEU A 340 -11.77 -18.37 -16.31
N GLU A 341 -12.10 -19.44 -15.57
CA GLU A 341 -13.48 -19.84 -15.30
C GLU A 341 -14.17 -18.96 -14.25
N VAL A 342 -13.48 -18.61 -13.17
CA VAL A 342 -14.00 -17.78 -12.08
C VAL A 342 -13.70 -16.28 -12.23
N GLY A 343 -12.85 -15.93 -13.19
CA GLY A 343 -12.38 -14.56 -13.42
C GLY A 343 -13.46 -13.56 -13.84
N GLU A 344 -13.11 -12.29 -13.73
CA GLU A 344 -14.00 -11.16 -14.04
C GLU A 344 -13.92 -10.71 -15.51
N GLY A 345 -12.80 -11.00 -16.21
CA GLY A 345 -12.52 -10.40 -17.53
C GLY A 345 -13.23 -11.04 -18.74
N LEU A 346 -13.57 -12.33 -18.66
CA LEU A 346 -14.11 -13.10 -19.80
C LEU A 346 -15.63 -13.31 -19.73
N ARG A 347 -16.29 -13.29 -20.89
CA ARG A 347 -17.70 -13.69 -21.05
C ARG A 347 -17.84 -15.21 -21.01
N GLN A 348 -19.01 -15.71 -20.63
CA GLN A 348 -19.25 -17.15 -20.50
C GLN A 348 -18.92 -17.96 -21.77
N ARG A 349 -19.17 -17.41 -22.97
CA ARG A 349 -18.83 -18.07 -24.24
C ARG A 349 -17.31 -18.16 -24.45
N GLU A 350 -16.58 -17.11 -24.10
CA GLU A 350 -15.12 -17.03 -24.20
C GLU A 350 -14.47 -18.02 -23.21
N ARG A 351 -14.97 -18.09 -21.97
CA ARG A 351 -14.50 -19.07 -20.98
C ARG A 351 -14.56 -20.51 -21.50
N ARG A 352 -15.70 -20.88 -22.11
CA ARG A 352 -15.86 -22.22 -22.71
C ARG A 352 -14.91 -22.43 -23.89
N ALA A 353 -14.71 -21.43 -24.74
CA ALA A 353 -13.82 -21.52 -25.88
C ALA A 353 -12.36 -21.69 -25.44
N PHE A 354 -11.89 -20.87 -24.49
CA PHE A 354 -10.55 -20.97 -23.93
C PHE A 354 -10.31 -22.29 -23.20
N LYS A 355 -11.30 -22.79 -22.45
CA LYS A 355 -11.22 -24.12 -21.82
C LYS A 355 -10.96 -25.22 -22.87
N GLN A 356 -11.62 -25.18 -24.02
CA GLN A 356 -11.36 -26.13 -25.10
C GLN A 356 -9.97 -25.95 -25.72
N GLN A 357 -9.53 -24.71 -25.94
CA GLN A 357 -8.18 -24.45 -26.46
C GLN A 357 -7.08 -24.94 -25.50
N ILE A 358 -7.27 -24.76 -24.19
CA ILE A 358 -6.34 -25.27 -23.17
C ILE A 358 -6.27 -26.79 -23.24
N LEU A 359 -7.42 -27.48 -23.32
CA LEU A 359 -7.45 -28.94 -23.41
C LEU A 359 -6.73 -29.48 -24.66
N VAL A 360 -6.87 -28.78 -25.79
CA VAL A 360 -6.14 -29.12 -27.03
C VAL A 360 -4.63 -28.98 -26.82
N ARG A 361 -4.18 -27.81 -26.32
CA ARG A 361 -2.74 -27.59 -26.06
C ARG A 361 -2.15 -28.53 -25.03
N VAL A 362 -2.89 -28.85 -23.96
CA VAL A 362 -2.49 -29.86 -22.97
C VAL A 362 -2.25 -31.20 -23.63
N ARG A 363 -3.15 -31.64 -24.52
CA ARG A 363 -2.99 -32.90 -25.24
C ARG A 363 -1.78 -32.88 -26.18
N GLU A 364 -1.56 -31.78 -26.89
CA GLU A 364 -0.45 -31.61 -27.82
C GLU A 364 0.92 -31.55 -27.13
N ALA A 365 0.99 -30.94 -25.93
CA ALA A 365 2.22 -30.79 -25.16
C ALA A 365 2.49 -31.91 -24.14
N SER A 366 1.59 -32.88 -24.02
CA SER A 366 1.75 -34.04 -23.13
C SER A 366 2.75 -35.05 -23.69
N VAL A 367 3.59 -35.63 -22.83
CA VAL A 367 4.56 -36.66 -23.23
C VAL A 367 3.96 -38.07 -23.24
N SER A 368 2.78 -38.25 -22.65
CA SER A 368 2.06 -39.54 -22.63
C SER A 368 0.55 -39.35 -22.59
N GLU A 369 -0.19 -40.37 -23.03
CA GLU A 369 -1.66 -40.39 -22.91
C GLU A 369 -2.14 -40.34 -21.46
N ALA A 370 -1.38 -40.97 -20.54
CA ALA A 370 -1.70 -40.94 -19.11
C ALA A 370 -1.58 -39.52 -18.53
N GLU A 371 -0.52 -38.79 -18.86
CA GLU A 371 -0.35 -37.39 -18.46
C GLU A 371 -1.46 -36.51 -19.05
N ALA A 372 -1.74 -36.67 -20.36
CA ALA A 372 -2.81 -35.93 -21.03
C ALA A 372 -4.17 -36.16 -20.35
N ALA A 373 -4.47 -37.40 -19.96
CA ALA A 373 -5.71 -37.75 -19.28
C ALA A 373 -5.80 -37.13 -17.87
N THR A 374 -4.74 -37.22 -17.07
CA THR A 374 -4.68 -36.65 -15.72
C THR A 374 -4.83 -35.13 -15.75
N LEU A 375 -4.04 -34.43 -16.57
CA LEU A 375 -4.12 -32.97 -16.66
C LEU A 375 -5.44 -32.48 -17.25
N SER A 376 -5.98 -33.20 -18.26
CA SER A 376 -7.31 -32.89 -18.78
C SER A 376 -8.39 -33.06 -17.70
N ALA A 377 -8.29 -34.09 -16.87
CA ALA A 377 -9.18 -34.29 -15.73
C ALA A 377 -9.04 -33.15 -14.72
N GLU A 378 -7.82 -32.73 -14.35
CA GLU A 378 -7.60 -31.59 -13.46
C GLU A 378 -8.19 -30.29 -14.03
N VAL A 379 -8.02 -30.01 -15.33
CA VAL A 379 -8.58 -28.81 -15.98
C VAL A 379 -10.12 -28.86 -16.04
N LEU A 380 -10.70 -30.04 -16.23
CA LEU A 380 -12.15 -30.21 -16.28
C LEU A 380 -12.78 -30.14 -14.88
N TRP A 381 -12.20 -30.81 -13.89
CA TRP A 381 -12.77 -31.03 -12.57
C TRP A 381 -12.24 -30.10 -11.48
N GLY A 382 -11.00 -29.61 -11.59
CA GLY A 382 -10.42 -28.62 -10.69
C GLY A 382 -11.09 -27.25 -10.73
N ALA A 383 -12.02 -27.05 -11.68
CA ALA A 383 -12.85 -25.86 -11.80
C ALA A 383 -14.27 -26.00 -11.25
N SER A 384 -14.57 -27.09 -10.53
CA SER A 384 -15.81 -27.19 -9.76
C SER A 384 -15.63 -26.50 -8.39
N PRO A 385 -16.55 -25.60 -7.96
CA PRO A 385 -16.46 -24.84 -6.71
C PRO A 385 -16.30 -25.68 -5.43
#